data_AF-A0A813FYH9-F1
#
_entry.id   AF-A0A813FYH9-F1
#
_cell.length_a   1.000
_cell.length_b   1.000
_cell.length_c   1.000
_cell.angle_alpha   90.00
_cell.angle_beta   90.00
_cell.angle_gamma   90.00
#
_symmetry.space_group_name_H-M   'P 1'
#
loop_
_entity.id
_entity.type
_entity.pdbx_description
1 polymer ?
#
loop_
_entity_poly.entity_id
_entity_poly.type
_entity_poly.pdbx_seq_one_letter_code
_entity_poly.pdbx_strand_id
1 'polypeptide(L)'
;MESIWVLLHCKQWAQSEAALNSLDPSKEWGRIQRMLAADGFVQSVTNFAASDLDAVPWVVEYLRSHYFPDLSPESSSSPICSDVSEASHTAPRSLPGSPLARSGSTVLSSSGSTSLIGNGARPSMVSGTSVTSSPSAPSTPSTPSRKAASLKSAGLSTVGAQRLASKASISSASAPLDLDAVDRASKVCGVLVRWCLEVLREFSALQALRAERREASSRAASAASELTERQSAVETCSGLVISASSECDLLRDRLADLRQKAADAEKALRDLARLEGYEEQFSSERVQFKQADAPTASQLASEMANLGDFMRLVQEHKAADNPPLLAKPCELERPSSSPKAELMAEEDAEIVVEV
;
A
#
# COMPACT_ATOMS: atom_id res chain seq x y z
N MET A 1 46.58 9.18 17.60
CA MET A 1 46.13 8.69 18.93
C MET A 1 44.90 9.43 19.41
N GLU A 2 44.86 10.76 19.32
CA GLU A 2 43.66 11.54 19.67
C GLU A 2 42.42 11.12 18.85
N SER A 3 42.56 10.93 17.53
CA SER A 3 41.49 10.44 16.67
C SER A 3 40.83 9.15 17.17
N ILE A 4 41.62 8.19 17.65
CA ILE A 4 41.15 6.92 18.21
C ILE A 4 40.39 7.15 19.52
N TRP A 5 40.89 8.04 20.38
CA TRP A 5 40.22 8.35 21.64
C TRP A 5 38.87 9.04 21.41
N VAL A 6 38.82 10.02 20.50
CA VAL A 6 37.59 10.68 20.07
C VAL A 6 36.58 9.67 19.50
N LEU A 7 37.05 8.74 18.68
CA LEU A 7 36.22 7.69 18.08
C LEU A 7 35.65 6.75 19.14
N LEU A 8 36.50 6.18 20.01
CA LEU A 8 36.07 5.23 21.05
C LEU A 8 35.16 5.85 22.11
N HIS A 9 35.25 7.16 22.32
CA HIS A 9 34.40 7.90 23.25
C HIS A 9 33.31 8.71 22.53
N CYS A 10 32.92 8.33 21.31
CA CYS A 10 31.96 9.09 20.49
C CYS A 10 30.65 9.41 21.26
N LYS A 11 30.17 8.49 22.09
CA LYS A 11 28.95 8.64 22.91
C LYS A 11 29.04 9.77 23.94
N GLN A 12 30.23 10.14 24.42
CA GLN A 12 30.39 11.27 25.35
C GLN A 12 30.08 12.61 24.67
N TRP A 13 30.19 12.66 23.33
CA TRP A 13 29.95 13.85 22.54
C TRP A 13 28.50 13.99 22.10
N ALA A 14 27.64 13.00 22.35
CA ALA A 14 26.23 12.95 21.94
C ALA A 14 25.41 14.18 22.35
N GLN A 15 25.81 14.85 23.42
CA GLN A 15 25.09 16.00 23.98
C GLN A 15 25.65 17.35 23.54
N SER A 16 26.87 17.41 22.99
CA SER A 16 27.52 18.68 22.68
C SER A 16 28.61 18.56 21.63
N GLU A 17 28.29 19.01 20.42
CA GLU A 17 29.27 19.25 19.35
C GLU A 17 30.27 20.36 19.73
N ALA A 18 29.80 21.41 20.41
CA ALA A 18 30.65 22.49 20.88
C ALA A 18 31.76 21.99 21.83
N ALA A 19 31.46 20.98 22.67
CA ALA A 19 32.46 20.37 23.54
C ALA A 19 33.57 19.67 22.74
N LEU A 20 33.22 18.99 21.64
CA LEU A 20 34.19 18.37 20.74
C LEU A 20 35.05 19.42 20.00
N ASN A 21 34.44 20.50 19.52
CA ASN A 21 35.17 21.58 18.85
C ASN A 21 36.08 22.37 19.80
N SER A 22 35.79 22.34 21.11
CA SER A 22 36.62 22.95 22.15
C SER A 22 37.69 22.01 22.73
N LEU A 23 37.82 20.80 22.17
CA LEU A 23 38.76 19.79 22.65
C LEU A 23 40.20 20.32 22.57
N ASP A 24 40.87 20.35 23.72
CA ASP A 24 42.29 20.70 23.81
C ASP A 24 43.11 19.41 24.00
N PRO A 25 43.84 18.95 22.96
CA PRO A 25 44.61 17.71 22.99
C PRO A 25 45.57 17.65 24.18
N SER A 26 46.12 18.80 24.56
CA SER A 26 47.12 18.93 25.61
C SER A 26 46.53 18.58 26.98
N LYS A 27 45.26 18.92 27.21
CA LYS A 27 44.55 18.64 28.47
C LYS A 27 44.07 17.20 28.56
N GLU A 28 43.69 16.62 27.42
CA GLU A 28 43.16 15.26 27.36
C GLU A 28 44.26 14.19 27.26
N TRP A 29 45.52 14.57 27.01
CA TRP A 29 46.64 13.64 26.84
C TRP A 29 46.77 12.62 27.99
N GLY A 30 46.64 13.06 29.24
CA GLY A 30 46.69 12.15 30.40
C GLY A 30 45.51 11.17 30.49
N ARG A 31 44.37 11.45 29.84
CA ARG A 31 43.24 10.52 29.70
C ARG A 31 43.47 9.58 28.53
N ILE A 32 43.96 10.09 27.40
CA ILE A 32 44.32 9.28 26.22
C ILE A 32 45.34 8.20 26.60
N GLN A 33 46.40 8.57 27.33
CA GLN A 33 47.41 7.61 27.80
C GLN A 33 46.83 6.53 28.72
N ARG A 34 45.93 6.92 29.64
CA ARG A 34 45.26 5.96 30.53
C ARG A 34 44.33 5.01 29.79
N MET A 35 43.60 5.50 28.79
CA MET A 35 42.76 4.66 27.93
C MET A 35 43.62 3.64 27.19
N LEU A 36 44.73 4.07 26.58
CA LEU A 36 45.62 3.19 25.82
C LEU A 36 46.31 2.13 26.69
N ALA A 37 46.55 2.43 27.97
CA ALA A 37 47.14 1.51 28.94
C ALA A 37 46.10 0.63 29.67
N ALA A 38 44.80 0.84 29.44
CA ALA A 38 43.76 0.06 30.09
C ALA A 38 43.66 -1.35 29.49
N ASP A 39 43.50 -2.36 30.34
CA ASP A 39 43.40 -3.78 29.92
C ASP A 39 42.23 -4.05 28.96
N GLY A 40 41.20 -3.19 28.96
CA GLY A 40 40.04 -3.28 28.08
C GLY A 40 40.17 -2.56 26.73
N PHE A 41 41.27 -1.85 26.45
CA PHE A 41 41.41 -1.04 25.24
C PHE A 41 41.18 -1.84 23.95
N VAL A 42 41.83 -3.01 23.85
CA VAL A 42 41.70 -3.87 22.67
C VAL A 42 40.25 -4.30 22.49
N GLN A 43 39.57 -4.67 23.58
CA GLN A 43 38.16 -5.04 23.54
C GLN A 43 37.27 -3.88 23.08
N SER A 44 37.56 -2.65 23.52
CA SER A 44 36.84 -1.46 23.07
C SER A 44 37.01 -1.22 21.57
N VAL A 45 38.22 -1.41 21.04
CA VAL A 45 38.50 -1.29 19.59
C VAL A 45 37.78 -2.38 18.80
N THR A 46 37.82 -3.63 19.25
CA THR A 46 37.19 -4.75 18.53
C THR A 46 35.67 -4.74 18.61
N ASN A 47 35.09 -4.18 19.68
CA ASN A 47 33.64 -4.12 19.87
C ASN A 47 33.02 -2.83 19.31
N PHE A 48 33.82 -1.88 18.86
CA PHE A 48 33.31 -0.64 18.29
C PHE A 48 32.63 -0.93 16.96
N ALA A 49 31.35 -0.56 16.83
CA ALA A 49 30.62 -0.69 15.59
C ALA A 49 30.54 0.66 14.88
N ALA A 50 30.67 0.67 13.55
CA ALA A 50 30.48 1.90 12.77
C ALA A 50 29.08 2.51 13.00
N SER A 51 28.07 1.71 13.33
CA SER A 51 26.73 2.19 13.69
C SER A 51 26.67 3.03 14.96
N ASP A 52 27.65 2.92 15.88
CA ASP A 52 27.69 3.79 17.07
C ASP A 52 27.86 5.28 16.70
N LEU A 53 28.37 5.57 15.50
CA LEU A 53 28.52 6.92 14.97
C LEU A 53 27.22 7.53 14.44
N ASP A 54 26.16 6.73 14.26
CA ASP A 54 24.88 7.24 13.78
C ASP A 54 24.25 8.23 14.76
N ALA A 55 24.51 8.07 16.06
CA ALA A 55 24.06 8.99 17.10
C ALA A 55 24.86 10.30 17.15
N VAL A 56 26.04 10.35 16.52
CA VAL A 56 27.03 11.43 16.66
C VAL A 56 27.77 11.72 15.34
N PRO A 57 27.06 12.10 14.27
CA PRO A 57 27.67 12.30 12.95
C PRO A 57 28.76 13.39 12.92
N TRP A 58 28.66 14.41 13.78
CA TRP A 58 29.68 15.46 13.90
C TRP A 58 31.05 14.94 14.36
N VAL A 59 31.12 13.81 15.06
CA VAL A 59 32.40 13.16 15.40
C VAL A 59 33.15 12.75 14.13
N VAL A 60 32.41 12.27 13.13
CA VAL A 60 32.96 11.85 11.84
C VAL A 60 33.44 13.07 11.05
N GLU A 61 32.65 14.15 11.05
CA GLU A 61 33.03 15.42 10.41
C GLU A 61 34.27 16.04 11.06
N TYR A 62 34.34 16.04 12.39
CA TYR A 62 35.51 16.46 13.15
C TYR A 62 36.75 15.62 12.78
N LEU A 63 36.63 14.29 12.75
CA LEU A 63 37.75 13.42 12.41
C LEU A 63 38.22 13.59 10.96
N ARG A 64 37.30 13.75 10.01
CA ARG A 64 37.63 14.03 8.60
C ARG A 64 38.34 15.38 8.47
N SER A 65 37.76 16.44 9.01
CA SER A 65 38.33 17.80 8.89
C SER A 65 39.69 17.95 9.58
N HIS A 66 39.89 17.34 10.76
CA HIS A 66 41.12 17.52 11.53
C HIS A 66 42.24 16.53 11.20
N TYR A 67 41.91 15.29 10.85
CA TYR A 67 42.91 14.22 10.69
C TYR A 67 42.96 13.62 9.28
N PHE A 68 41.83 13.57 8.60
CA PHE A 68 41.68 12.83 7.34
C PHE A 68 40.95 13.64 6.26
N PRO A 69 41.49 14.80 5.85
CA PRO A 69 40.79 15.71 4.93
C PRO A 69 40.52 15.07 3.56
N ASP A 70 41.34 14.08 3.17
CA ASP A 70 41.19 13.32 1.93
C ASP A 70 39.94 12.43 1.91
N LEU A 71 39.35 12.13 3.08
CA LEU A 71 38.08 11.40 3.18
C LEU A 71 36.85 12.30 3.03
N SER A 72 37.03 13.61 2.79
CA SER A 72 35.90 14.49 2.53
C SER A 72 35.15 14.01 1.27
N PRO A 73 33.82 13.83 1.32
CA PRO A 73 33.04 13.37 0.18
C PRO A 73 33.20 14.28 -1.05
N GLU A 74 33.48 15.57 -0.83
CA GLU A 74 33.67 16.58 -1.87
C GLU A 74 34.94 16.37 -2.70
N SER A 75 35.98 15.76 -2.11
CA SER A 75 37.26 15.50 -2.77
C SER A 75 37.19 14.35 -3.77
N SER A 76 36.12 13.53 -3.73
CA SER A 76 35.91 12.42 -4.66
C SER A 76 35.19 12.81 -5.96
N SER A 77 34.97 14.11 -6.19
CA SER A 77 34.27 14.69 -7.35
C SER A 77 34.99 14.51 -8.71
N SER A 78 35.86 13.51 -8.84
CA SER A 78 36.12 12.92 -10.14
C SER A 78 35.04 11.85 -10.38
N PRO A 79 33.93 12.16 -11.08
CA PRO A 79 33.08 11.11 -11.59
C PRO A 79 33.97 10.28 -12.51
N ILE A 80 34.47 9.15 -12.02
CA ILE A 80 34.81 8.00 -12.85
C ILE A 80 33.47 7.43 -13.33
N CYS A 81 32.70 8.28 -14.02
CA CYS A 81 31.79 7.88 -15.06
C CYS A 81 32.64 7.86 -16.33
N SER A 82 33.73 7.10 -16.30
CA SER A 82 34.33 6.58 -17.51
C SER A 82 33.37 5.52 -18.01
N ASP A 83 32.33 6.01 -18.68
CA ASP A 83 32.13 5.64 -20.07
C ASP A 83 32.27 4.13 -20.26
N VAL A 84 31.31 3.38 -19.69
CA VAL A 84 31.00 2.08 -20.25
C VAL A 84 30.41 2.42 -21.61
N SER A 85 31.32 2.52 -22.57
CA SER A 85 31.04 2.76 -23.97
C SER A 85 29.78 2.02 -24.33
N GLU A 86 28.76 2.81 -24.60
CA GLU A 86 27.55 2.47 -25.31
C GLU A 86 27.99 1.74 -26.58
N ALA A 87 28.15 0.42 -26.47
CA ALA A 87 28.43 -0.46 -27.57
C ALA A 87 27.32 -0.18 -28.57
N SER A 88 27.73 0.47 -29.65
CA SER A 88 26.91 0.85 -30.77
C SER A 88 26.31 -0.41 -31.39
N HIS A 89 25.18 -0.87 -30.85
CA HIS A 89 24.31 -1.78 -31.56
C HIS A 89 23.44 -0.93 -32.49
N THR A 90 24.05 -0.64 -33.64
CA THR A 90 23.42 -0.51 -34.95
C THR A 90 21.97 -1.00 -34.96
N ALA A 91 21.06 -0.04 -35.07
CA ALA A 91 19.69 -0.28 -35.48
C ALA A 91 19.67 -1.02 -36.84
N PRO A 92 18.91 -2.13 -36.99
CA PRO A 92 18.59 -2.65 -38.30
C PRO A 92 17.55 -1.73 -38.96
N ARG A 93 18.06 -0.85 -39.81
CA ARG A 93 17.54 -0.44 -41.10
C ARG A 93 16.08 -0.85 -41.38
N SER A 94 15.20 0.15 -41.31
CA SER A 94 13.84 0.14 -41.84
C SER A 94 13.80 -0.37 -43.29
N LEU A 95 12.93 -1.34 -43.58
CA LEU A 95 12.51 -1.67 -44.94
C LEU A 95 11.25 -0.87 -45.31
N PRO A 96 11.14 -0.35 -46.55
CA PRO A 96 9.96 0.34 -47.02
C PRO A 96 8.97 -0.63 -47.67
N GLY A 97 7.68 -0.45 -47.37
CA GLY A 97 6.57 -0.72 -48.29
C GLY A 97 6.06 -2.16 -48.41
N SER A 98 4.84 -2.40 -47.89
CA SER A 98 3.75 -2.87 -48.76
C SER A 98 2.38 -2.72 -48.06
N PRO A 99 1.38 -2.10 -48.70
CA PRO A 99 0.00 -2.09 -48.25
C PRO A 99 -0.76 -3.28 -48.84
N LEU A 100 -1.62 -3.93 -48.07
CA LEU A 100 -3.01 -4.26 -48.47
C LEU A 100 -3.70 -5.12 -47.39
N ALA A 101 -4.90 -4.65 -47.04
CA ALA A 101 -6.06 -5.35 -46.50
C ALA A 101 -5.95 -6.87 -46.23
N ARG A 102 -6.34 -7.28 -45.01
CA ARG A 102 -7.28 -8.40 -44.83
C ARG A 102 -7.93 -8.38 -43.43
N SER A 103 -9.23 -8.13 -43.42
CA SER A 103 -10.13 -8.49 -42.31
C SER A 103 -10.01 -9.97 -41.98
N GLY A 104 -9.89 -10.28 -40.70
CA GLY A 104 -9.87 -11.63 -40.17
C GLY A 104 -10.18 -11.62 -38.69
N SER A 105 -11.47 -11.62 -38.37
CA SER A 105 -12.01 -11.98 -37.07
C SER A 105 -11.40 -13.30 -36.60
N THR A 106 -10.79 -13.33 -35.41
CA THR A 106 -10.46 -14.57 -34.73
C THR A 106 -10.97 -14.50 -33.30
N VAL A 107 -11.84 -15.47 -33.03
CA VAL A 107 -12.68 -15.68 -31.88
C VAL A 107 -11.93 -16.59 -30.90
N LEU A 108 -12.02 -16.26 -29.60
CA LEU A 108 -11.91 -17.12 -28.41
C LEU A 108 -10.71 -18.10 -28.28
N SER A 109 -9.97 -17.98 -27.17
CA SER A 109 -9.68 -19.11 -26.27
C SER A 109 -9.08 -18.60 -24.96
N SER A 110 -9.94 -18.46 -23.95
CA SER A 110 -9.58 -18.37 -22.54
C SER A 110 -9.26 -19.78 -22.03
N SER A 111 -7.97 -20.09 -21.88
CA SER A 111 -7.55 -21.28 -21.16
C SER A 111 -7.46 -20.95 -19.67
N GLY A 112 -8.39 -21.50 -18.90
CA GLY A 112 -8.30 -21.56 -17.45
C GLY A 112 -7.11 -22.41 -17.01
N SER A 113 -6.36 -21.90 -16.04
CA SER A 113 -5.45 -22.69 -15.21
C SER A 113 -5.93 -22.64 -13.78
N THR A 114 -6.76 -23.63 -13.43
CA THR A 114 -7.01 -24.03 -12.06
C THR A 114 -5.83 -24.87 -11.59
N SER A 115 -4.93 -24.31 -10.77
CA SER A 115 -4.00 -25.13 -9.98
C SER A 115 -4.61 -25.41 -8.62
N LEU A 116 -5.05 -26.65 -8.51
CA LEU A 116 -5.42 -27.38 -7.32
C LEU A 116 -4.21 -27.61 -6.39
N ILE A 117 -4.51 -27.65 -5.08
CA ILE A 117 -3.85 -28.44 -4.01
C ILE A 117 -2.50 -27.93 -3.49
N GLY A 118 -2.54 -27.46 -2.24
CA GLY A 118 -1.37 -27.17 -1.41
C GLY A 118 -1.70 -27.03 0.08
N ASN A 119 -2.51 -27.93 0.63
CA ASN A 119 -2.68 -28.06 2.09
C ASN A 119 -1.36 -28.55 2.70
N GLY A 120 -0.70 -27.72 3.49
CA GLY A 120 0.58 -28.05 4.13
C GLY A 120 0.76 -27.39 5.49
N ALA A 121 0.44 -28.16 6.53
CA ALA A 121 1.06 -28.16 7.86
C ALA A 121 1.02 -26.88 8.74
N ARG A 122 0.10 -26.92 9.71
CA ARG A 122 0.32 -26.39 11.07
C ARG A 122 1.62 -26.93 11.67
N PRO A 123 2.25 -26.15 12.57
CA PRO A 123 2.63 -26.72 13.86
C PRO A 123 1.95 -25.97 15.01
N SER A 124 1.16 -26.73 15.75
CA SER A 124 0.82 -26.48 17.14
C SER A 124 2.07 -26.77 17.98
N MET A 125 2.53 -25.83 18.80
CA MET A 125 3.19 -26.15 20.06
C MET A 125 2.69 -25.22 21.16
N VAL A 126 1.93 -25.85 22.04
CA VAL A 126 1.67 -25.46 23.42
C VAL A 126 2.96 -25.63 24.22
N SER A 127 3.26 -24.69 25.11
CA SER A 127 4.04 -24.76 26.36
C SER A 127 4.46 -23.33 26.67
N GLY A 128 4.31 -22.73 27.85
CA GLY A 128 4.01 -23.22 29.17
C GLY A 128 4.51 -22.13 30.12
N THR A 129 3.66 -21.70 31.05
CA THR A 129 3.97 -21.24 32.42
C THR A 129 5.40 -20.84 32.81
N SER A 130 5.56 -19.65 33.41
CA SER A 130 6.27 -19.35 34.69
C SER A 130 6.29 -17.81 34.88
N VAL A 131 5.39 -17.19 35.64
CA VAL A 131 5.53 -16.84 37.07
C VAL A 131 6.93 -17.05 37.66
N THR A 132 7.66 -15.96 37.89
CA THR A 132 8.59 -15.82 39.02
C THR A 132 8.60 -14.38 39.54
N SER A 133 8.06 -14.25 40.73
CA SER A 133 8.19 -13.19 41.72
C SER A 133 9.65 -12.93 42.15
N SER A 134 9.96 -11.65 42.41
CA SER A 134 10.72 -11.04 43.54
C SER A 134 11.96 -11.76 44.13
N PRO A 135 13.05 -11.05 44.50
CA PRO A 135 12.98 -10.14 45.66
C PRO A 135 13.94 -8.93 45.70
N SER A 136 13.60 -8.10 46.67
CA SER A 136 14.20 -6.89 47.22
C SER A 136 15.56 -7.10 47.93
N ALA A 137 16.42 -6.07 47.87
CA ALA A 137 17.38 -5.57 48.88
C ALA A 137 18.57 -6.49 49.29
N PRO A 138 19.77 -5.97 49.67
CA PRO A 138 19.93 -5.05 50.80
C PRO A 138 20.99 -3.93 50.66
N SER A 139 20.95 -3.09 51.69
CA SER A 139 21.72 -1.91 52.01
C SER A 139 23.16 -2.17 52.51
N THR A 140 23.98 -1.09 52.43
CA THR A 140 25.12 -0.67 53.31
C THR A 140 26.43 -1.50 53.26
N PRO A 141 27.62 -1.00 53.69
CA PRO A 141 27.95 0.20 54.47
C PRO A 141 29.15 1.04 53.94
N SER A 142 29.60 1.93 54.81
CA SER A 142 30.35 3.18 54.69
C SER A 142 31.88 3.09 54.90
N THR A 143 32.53 4.26 54.75
CA THR A 143 33.78 4.77 55.39
C THR A 143 35.10 4.71 54.57
N PRO A 144 36.20 5.38 54.99
CA PRO A 144 36.42 6.82 54.84
C PRO A 144 37.83 7.16 54.27
N SER A 145 38.12 8.46 54.11
CA SER A 145 39.45 9.06 54.33
C SER A 145 40.62 8.65 53.41
N ARG A 146 41.12 9.62 52.63
CA ARG A 146 42.54 10.03 52.70
C ARG A 146 42.76 11.39 52.06
N LYS A 147 43.09 12.35 52.92
CA LYS A 147 43.81 13.58 52.61
C LYS A 147 45.24 13.20 52.21
N ALA A 148 45.74 13.71 51.08
CA ALA A 148 47.17 13.80 50.78
C ALA A 148 47.36 15.10 49.98
N ALA A 149 47.79 16.16 50.67
CA ALA A 149 49.16 16.65 50.65
C ALA A 149 49.41 17.60 49.47
N SER A 150 49.08 18.85 49.73
CA SER A 150 49.60 20.03 49.04
C SER A 150 51.12 20.06 49.25
N LEU A 151 51.89 19.79 48.20
CA LEU A 151 53.30 20.16 48.13
C LEU A 151 53.39 21.45 47.33
N LYS A 152 53.48 22.55 48.08
CA LYS A 152 54.00 23.83 47.62
C LYS A 152 55.45 23.62 47.22
N SER A 153 55.75 23.65 45.92
CA SER A 153 57.09 23.93 45.43
C SER A 153 57.17 25.42 45.12
N ALA A 154 57.92 26.11 45.97
CA ALA A 154 58.28 27.49 45.80
C ALA A 154 59.43 27.60 44.78
N GLY A 155 59.29 28.55 43.85
CA GLY A 155 60.39 29.33 43.31
C GLY A 155 61.22 28.70 42.20
N LEU A 156 61.00 29.18 40.97
CA LEU A 156 62.13 29.64 40.16
C LEU A 156 61.68 30.72 39.16
N SER A 157 62.09 31.95 39.46
CA SER A 157 62.50 33.02 38.56
C SER A 157 61.69 33.30 37.29
N THR A 158 60.81 34.28 37.44
CA THR A 158 60.63 35.46 36.58
C THR A 158 61.87 35.85 35.74
N VAL A 159 61.69 36.14 34.44
CA VAL A 159 62.11 37.38 33.72
C VAL A 159 62.17 37.09 32.21
N GLY A 160 61.42 37.89 31.42
CA GLY A 160 61.48 37.91 29.95
C GLY A 160 60.08 37.93 29.31
N ALA A 161 59.27 38.97 29.56
CA ALA A 161 59.24 40.18 28.73
C ALA A 161 58.86 39.92 27.26
N GLN A 162 57.62 40.29 26.94
CA GLN A 162 57.16 40.87 25.67
C GLN A 162 57.39 40.05 24.38
N ARG A 163 56.34 39.34 23.96
CA ARG A 163 55.89 39.41 22.56
C ARG A 163 54.39 39.64 22.51
N LEU A 164 54.07 40.87 22.12
CA LEU A 164 52.75 41.38 21.84
C LEU A 164 52.11 40.58 20.70
N ALA A 165 50.87 40.16 20.95
CA ALA A 165 49.76 40.24 20.02
C ALA A 165 50.08 40.01 18.54
N SER A 166 50.17 38.74 18.16
CA SER A 166 49.77 38.30 16.82
C SER A 166 48.78 37.16 17.03
N LYS A 167 47.57 37.51 17.48
CA LYS A 167 46.39 36.63 17.47
C LYS A 167 45.93 36.50 16.01
N ALA A 168 46.82 36.00 15.16
CA ALA A 168 46.42 35.41 13.90
C ALA A 168 45.58 34.21 14.30
N SER A 169 44.31 34.24 13.94
CA SER A 169 43.44 33.07 13.91
C SER A 169 44.05 32.11 12.89
N ILE A 170 45.11 31.41 13.30
CA ILE A 170 45.66 30.28 12.57
C ILE A 170 44.59 29.21 12.74
N SER A 171 43.63 29.23 11.82
CA SER A 171 43.00 28.00 11.36
C SER A 171 44.14 27.15 10.82
N SER A 172 44.87 26.50 11.72
CA SER A 172 45.91 25.56 11.37
C SER A 172 45.15 24.35 10.87
N ALA A 173 44.80 24.38 9.58
CA ALA A 173 44.55 23.16 8.85
C ALA A 173 45.80 22.32 9.08
N SER A 174 45.70 21.38 10.04
CA SER A 174 46.74 20.43 10.34
C SER A 174 47.09 19.77 9.02
N ALA A 175 48.38 19.76 8.69
CA ALA A 175 48.83 18.99 7.53
C ALA A 175 48.22 17.58 7.65
N PRO A 176 47.65 17.03 6.55
CA PRO A 176 47.02 15.72 6.57
C PRO A 176 47.97 14.69 7.19
N LEU A 177 47.42 13.78 7.98
CA LEU A 177 48.20 12.81 8.71
C LEU A 177 48.89 11.84 7.73
N ASP A 178 50.20 11.97 7.55
CA ASP A 178 50.99 11.04 6.73
C ASP A 178 51.06 9.66 7.40
N LEU A 179 50.28 8.72 6.87
CA LEU A 179 50.18 7.35 7.38
C LEU A 179 51.51 6.61 7.33
N ASP A 180 52.35 6.86 6.32
CA ASP A 180 53.65 6.20 6.18
C ASP A 180 54.62 6.72 7.23
N ALA A 181 54.56 8.02 7.56
CA ALA A 181 55.34 8.57 8.66
C ALA A 181 54.92 8.00 10.02
N VAL A 182 53.61 7.84 10.25
CA VAL A 182 53.09 7.22 11.49
C VAL A 182 53.52 5.76 11.60
N ASP A 183 53.43 4.99 10.51
CA ASP A 183 53.80 3.56 10.50
C ASP A 183 55.32 3.37 10.69
N ARG A 184 56.15 4.24 10.09
CA ARG A 184 57.61 4.27 10.33
C ARG A 184 57.95 4.62 11.78
N ALA A 185 57.21 5.53 12.40
CA ALA A 185 57.43 5.93 13.79
C ALA A 185 56.97 4.85 14.78
N SER A 186 55.82 4.23 14.53
CA SER A 186 55.28 3.13 15.34
C SER A 186 54.25 2.32 14.56
N LYS A 187 54.58 1.06 14.28
CA LYS A 187 53.69 0.11 13.59
C LYS A 187 52.33 -0.04 14.30
N VAL A 188 52.31 -0.04 15.63
CA VAL A 188 51.08 -0.18 16.41
C VAL A 188 50.18 1.04 16.20
N CYS A 189 50.75 2.25 16.20
CA CYS A 189 50.01 3.47 15.91
C CYS A 189 49.49 3.47 14.47
N GLY A 190 50.30 3.01 13.50
CA GLY A 190 49.89 2.88 12.10
C GLY A 190 48.68 1.96 11.91
N VAL A 191 48.66 0.80 12.59
CA VAL A 191 47.52 -0.12 12.57
C VAL A 191 46.26 0.53 13.15
N LEU A 192 46.35 1.23 14.27
CA LEU A 192 45.18 1.87 14.89
C LEU A 192 44.64 3.03 14.05
N VAL A 193 45.50 3.80 13.39
CA VAL A 193 45.06 4.87 12.48
C VAL A 193 44.38 4.27 11.25
N ARG A 194 44.94 3.19 10.68
CA ARG A 194 44.28 2.44 9.58
C ARG A 194 42.92 1.89 9.99
N TRP A 195 42.80 1.34 11.20
CA TRP A 195 41.52 0.91 11.75
C TRP A 195 40.51 2.07 11.84
N CYS A 196 40.93 3.23 12.35
CA CYS A 196 40.08 4.42 12.42
C CYS A 196 39.60 4.86 11.02
N LEU A 197 40.48 4.83 10.01
CA LEU A 197 40.12 5.11 8.62
C LEU A 197 39.09 4.12 8.06
N GLU A 198 39.26 2.83 8.30
CA GLU A 198 38.32 1.81 7.85
C GLU A 198 36.95 1.99 8.51
N VAL A 199 36.89 2.30 9.80
CA VAL A 199 35.63 2.63 10.50
C VAL A 199 34.93 3.83 9.86
N LEU A 200 35.67 4.90 9.53
CA LEU A 200 35.09 6.09 8.88
C LEU A 200 34.59 5.78 7.46
N ARG A 201 35.32 4.93 6.71
CA ARG A 201 34.90 4.46 5.38
C ARG A 201 33.64 3.61 5.46
N GLU A 202 33.62 2.64 6.37
CA GLU A 202 32.48 1.77 6.63
C GLU A 202 31.24 2.60 7.02
N PHE A 203 31.38 3.56 7.94
CA PHE A 203 30.29 4.46 8.31
C PHE A 203 29.75 5.24 7.09
N SER A 204 30.63 5.75 6.23
CA SER A 204 30.24 6.48 5.02
C SER A 204 29.47 5.59 4.05
N ALA A 205 29.94 4.35 3.84
CA ALA A 205 29.27 3.36 3.00
C ALA A 205 27.91 2.96 3.57
N LEU A 206 27.81 2.74 4.89
CA LEU A 206 26.55 2.44 5.55
C LEU A 206 25.55 3.61 5.45
N GLN A 207 26.00 4.85 5.60
CA GLN A 207 25.15 6.03 5.39
C GLN A 207 24.62 6.12 3.95
N ALA A 208 25.48 5.89 2.95
CA ALA A 208 25.09 5.85 1.55
C ALA A 208 24.04 4.76 1.29
N LEU A 209 24.28 3.53 1.76
CA LEU A 209 23.33 2.41 1.63
C LEU A 209 21.99 2.69 2.34
N ARG A 210 22.01 3.36 3.49
CA ARG A 210 20.77 3.76 4.18
C ARG A 210 20.02 4.87 3.44
N ALA A 211 20.72 5.81 2.81
CA ALA A 211 20.09 6.81 1.96
C ALA A 211 19.42 6.15 0.75
N GLU A 212 20.13 5.26 0.05
CA GLU A 212 19.59 4.49 -1.08
C GLU A 212 18.38 3.64 -0.65
N ARG A 213 18.45 2.98 0.52
CA ARG A 213 17.32 2.22 1.06
C ARG A 213 16.10 3.10 1.35
N ARG A 214 16.28 4.31 1.87
CA ARG A 214 15.18 5.26 2.11
C ARG A 214 14.54 5.71 0.80
N GLU A 215 15.35 6.01 -0.22
CA GLU A 215 14.85 6.36 -1.56
C GLU A 215 14.11 5.21 -2.22
N ALA A 216 14.63 3.98 -2.13
CA ALA A 216 13.97 2.78 -2.63
C ALA A 216 12.64 2.53 -1.90
N SER A 217 12.61 2.69 -0.57
CA SER A 217 11.40 2.57 0.24
C SER A 217 10.34 3.60 -0.15
N SER A 218 10.74 4.86 -0.34
CA SER A 218 9.84 5.94 -0.80
C SER A 218 9.25 5.64 -2.18
N ARG A 219 10.08 5.15 -3.12
CA ARG A 219 9.60 4.73 -4.45
C ARG A 219 8.62 3.56 -4.37
N ALA A 220 8.90 2.57 -3.54
CA ALA A 220 8.01 1.43 -3.34
C ALA A 220 6.65 1.86 -2.73
N ALA A 221 6.66 2.77 -1.75
CA ALA A 221 5.45 3.34 -1.17
C ALA A 221 4.61 4.12 -2.19
N SER A 222 5.25 4.93 -3.04
CA SER A 222 4.57 5.65 -4.13
C SER A 222 3.92 4.68 -5.13
N ALA A 223 4.66 3.65 -5.55
CA ALA A 223 4.15 2.64 -6.49
C ALA A 223 2.98 1.83 -5.89
N ALA A 224 3.04 1.52 -4.59
CA ALA A 224 1.94 0.87 -3.89
C ALA A 224 0.68 1.75 -3.85
N SER A 225 0.83 3.05 -3.56
CA SER A 225 -0.29 4.00 -3.60
C SER A 225 -0.93 4.06 -5.00
N GLU A 226 -0.12 4.18 -6.06
CA GLU A 226 -0.63 4.17 -7.45
C GLU A 226 -1.36 2.87 -7.79
N LEU A 227 -0.86 1.73 -7.31
CA LEU A 227 -1.53 0.44 -7.52
C LEU A 227 -2.90 0.41 -6.86
N THR A 228 -3.02 0.91 -5.62
CA THR A 228 -4.30 0.97 -4.91
C THR A 228 -5.30 1.92 -5.58
N GLU A 229 -4.84 3.05 -6.12
CA GLU A 229 -5.68 3.97 -6.92
C GLU A 229 -6.15 3.31 -8.22
N ARG A 230 -5.27 2.58 -8.91
CA ARG A 230 -5.66 1.84 -10.12
C ARG A 230 -6.66 0.72 -9.80
N GLN A 231 -6.51 0.05 -8.67
CA GLN A 231 -7.44 -0.99 -8.24
C GLN A 231 -8.84 -0.41 -7.98
N SER A 232 -8.95 0.70 -7.25
CA SER A 232 -10.24 1.35 -7.01
C SER A 232 -10.89 1.89 -8.30
N ALA A 233 -10.07 2.38 -9.25
CA ALA A 233 -10.55 2.77 -10.57
C ALA A 233 -11.09 1.57 -11.37
N VAL A 234 -10.42 0.41 -11.31
CA VAL A 234 -10.88 -0.83 -11.94
C VAL A 234 -12.18 -1.32 -11.32
N GLU A 235 -12.31 -1.29 -10.00
CA GLU A 235 -13.54 -1.66 -9.29
C GLU A 235 -14.70 -0.74 -9.68
N THR A 236 -14.44 0.57 -9.76
CA THR A 236 -15.43 1.55 -10.21
C THR A 236 -15.87 1.28 -11.65
N CYS A 237 -14.92 1.03 -12.56
CA CYS A 237 -15.23 0.70 -13.95
C CYS A 237 -16.02 -0.61 -14.06
N SER A 238 -15.65 -1.63 -13.27
CA SER A 238 -16.37 -2.90 -13.19
C SER A 238 -17.83 -2.69 -12.76
N GLY A 239 -18.06 -1.87 -11.73
CA GLY A 239 -19.41 -1.50 -11.27
C GLY A 239 -20.23 -0.81 -12.36
N LEU A 240 -19.62 0.11 -13.12
CA LEU A 240 -20.29 0.78 -14.25
C LEU A 240 -20.65 -0.20 -15.38
N VAL A 241 -19.76 -1.15 -15.70
CA VAL A 241 -20.02 -2.18 -16.73
C VAL A 241 -21.19 -3.08 -16.30
N ILE A 242 -21.24 -3.51 -15.05
CA ILE A 242 -22.37 -4.30 -14.52
C ILE A 242 -23.67 -3.51 -14.60
N SER A 243 -23.66 -2.23 -14.20
CA SER A 243 -24.85 -1.36 -14.27
C SER A 243 -25.32 -1.13 -15.71
N ALA A 244 -24.41 -0.92 -16.66
CA ALA A 244 -24.77 -0.74 -18.07
C ALA A 244 -25.32 -2.04 -18.67
N SER A 245 -24.79 -3.20 -18.25
CA SER A 245 -25.31 -4.50 -18.68
C SER A 245 -26.75 -4.72 -18.21
N SER A 246 -27.06 -4.42 -16.95
CA SER A 246 -28.41 -4.61 -16.42
C SER A 246 -29.43 -3.66 -17.07
N GLU A 247 -29.02 -2.43 -17.42
CA GLU A 247 -29.86 -1.53 -18.21
C GLU A 247 -30.12 -2.07 -19.61
N CYS A 248 -29.09 -2.62 -20.28
CA CYS A 248 -29.26 -3.27 -21.58
C CYS A 248 -30.23 -4.45 -21.51
N ASP A 249 -30.16 -5.27 -20.46
CA ASP A 249 -31.07 -6.40 -20.24
C ASP A 249 -32.51 -5.91 -20.04
N LEU A 250 -32.72 -4.90 -19.20
CA LEU A 250 -34.04 -4.29 -19.00
C LEU A 250 -34.63 -3.72 -20.29
N LEU A 251 -33.81 -3.08 -21.13
CA LEU A 251 -34.25 -2.57 -22.43
C LEU A 251 -34.58 -3.69 -23.42
N ARG A 252 -33.84 -4.81 -23.40
CA ARG A 252 -34.15 -5.99 -24.22
C ARG A 252 -35.48 -6.61 -23.82
N ASP A 253 -35.72 -6.77 -22.52
CA ASP A 253 -36.98 -7.30 -22.00
C ASP A 253 -38.16 -6.42 -22.39
N ARG A 254 -38.03 -5.10 -22.19
CA ARG A 254 -39.06 -4.13 -22.61
C ARG A 254 -39.34 -4.16 -24.11
N LEU A 255 -38.31 -4.35 -24.92
CA LEU A 255 -38.45 -4.45 -26.38
C LEU A 255 -39.16 -5.76 -26.77
N ALA A 256 -38.85 -6.87 -26.10
CA ALA A 256 -39.56 -8.13 -26.27
C ALA A 256 -41.05 -8.01 -25.92
N ASP A 257 -41.38 -7.35 -24.81
CA ASP A 257 -42.77 -7.08 -24.41
C ASP A 257 -43.53 -6.24 -25.46
N LEU A 258 -42.89 -5.20 -26.01
CA LEU A 258 -43.51 -4.37 -27.05
C LEU A 258 -43.73 -5.15 -28.34
N ARG A 259 -42.81 -6.04 -28.72
CA ARG A 259 -42.99 -6.94 -29.87
C ARG A 259 -44.14 -7.91 -29.65
N GLN A 260 -44.27 -8.47 -28.45
CA GLN A 260 -45.38 -9.34 -28.08
C GLN A 260 -46.71 -8.60 -28.19
N LYS A 261 -46.81 -7.38 -27.61
CA LYS A 261 -47.99 -6.53 -27.70
C LYS A 261 -48.35 -6.17 -29.15
N ALA A 262 -47.36 -5.92 -30.00
CA ALA A 262 -47.59 -5.66 -31.41
C ALA A 262 -48.17 -6.90 -32.13
N ALA A 263 -47.62 -8.09 -31.86
CA ALA A 263 -48.15 -9.34 -32.43
C ALA A 263 -49.58 -9.65 -31.96
N ASP A 264 -49.88 -9.38 -30.69
CA ASP A 264 -51.23 -9.53 -30.13
C ASP A 264 -52.21 -8.54 -30.77
N ALA A 265 -51.78 -7.29 -31.01
CA ALA A 265 -52.57 -6.29 -31.71
C ALA A 265 -52.83 -6.68 -33.19
N GLU A 266 -51.80 -7.17 -33.90
CA GLU A 266 -51.95 -7.70 -35.27
C GLU A 266 -52.90 -8.91 -35.33
N LYS A 267 -52.90 -9.76 -34.31
CA LYS A 267 -53.86 -10.86 -34.17
C LYS A 267 -55.28 -10.33 -33.96
N ALA A 268 -55.46 -9.39 -33.06
CA ALA A 268 -56.76 -8.77 -32.81
C ALA A 268 -57.33 -8.09 -34.06
N LEU A 269 -56.49 -7.40 -34.85
CA LEU A 269 -56.91 -6.80 -36.13
C LEU A 269 -57.36 -7.86 -37.15
N ARG A 270 -56.66 -9.01 -37.24
CA ARG A 270 -57.09 -10.13 -38.10
C ARG A 270 -58.41 -10.73 -37.64
N ASP A 271 -58.62 -10.84 -36.33
CA ASP A 271 -59.87 -11.35 -35.77
C ASP A 271 -61.04 -10.37 -36.00
N LEU A 272 -60.82 -9.06 -35.89
CA LEU A 272 -61.80 -8.03 -36.25
C LEU A 272 -62.17 -8.10 -37.73
N ALA A 273 -61.19 -8.16 -38.64
CA ALA A 273 -61.46 -8.28 -40.08
C ALA A 273 -62.24 -9.57 -40.43
N ARG A 274 -62.03 -10.66 -39.69
CA ARG A 274 -62.84 -11.89 -39.83
C ARG A 274 -64.29 -11.66 -39.38
N LEU A 275 -64.49 -10.96 -38.28
CA LEU A 275 -65.83 -10.63 -37.77
C LEU A 275 -66.60 -9.72 -38.74
N GLU A 276 -65.94 -8.71 -39.31
CA GLU A 276 -66.51 -7.86 -40.37
C GLU A 276 -66.96 -8.70 -41.58
N GLY A 277 -66.14 -9.66 -42.03
CA GLY A 277 -66.51 -10.58 -43.11
C GLY A 277 -67.73 -11.45 -42.80
N TYR A 278 -67.91 -11.89 -41.55
CA TYR A 278 -69.13 -12.59 -41.13
C TYR A 278 -70.34 -11.66 -41.13
N GLU A 279 -70.19 -10.42 -40.66
CA GLU A 279 -71.28 -9.44 -40.65
C GLU A 279 -71.79 -9.13 -42.07
N GLU A 280 -70.89 -9.00 -43.05
CA GLU A 280 -71.25 -8.84 -44.45
C GLU A 280 -72.00 -10.04 -45.01
N GLN A 281 -71.55 -11.27 -44.70
CA GLN A 281 -72.23 -12.51 -45.12
C GLN A 281 -73.64 -12.60 -44.53
N PHE A 282 -73.78 -12.39 -43.21
CA PHE A 282 -75.09 -12.40 -42.55
C PHE A 282 -76.00 -11.28 -43.05
N SER A 283 -75.46 -10.09 -43.32
CA SER A 283 -76.23 -8.98 -43.89
C SER A 283 -76.75 -9.31 -45.29
N SER A 284 -75.93 -9.96 -46.12
CA SER A 284 -76.32 -10.44 -47.45
C SER A 284 -77.41 -11.51 -47.38
N GLU A 285 -77.26 -12.51 -46.49
CA GLU A 285 -78.29 -13.54 -46.25
C GLU A 285 -79.61 -12.92 -45.78
N ARG A 286 -79.57 -11.91 -44.90
CA ARG A 286 -80.78 -11.24 -44.41
C ARG A 286 -81.54 -10.51 -45.51
N VAL A 287 -80.83 -9.95 -46.48
CA VAL A 287 -81.43 -9.31 -47.67
C VAL A 287 -82.07 -10.38 -48.57
N GLN A 288 -81.40 -11.51 -48.79
CA GLN A 288 -81.98 -12.63 -49.54
C GLN A 288 -83.21 -13.22 -48.85
N PHE A 289 -83.18 -13.39 -47.53
CA PHE A 289 -84.30 -13.92 -46.75
C PHE A 289 -85.53 -13.00 -46.80
N LYS A 290 -85.32 -11.66 -46.78
CA LYS A 290 -86.41 -10.69 -46.98
C LYS A 290 -87.04 -10.73 -48.38
N GLN A 291 -86.34 -11.28 -49.37
CA GLN A 291 -86.85 -11.46 -50.73
C GLN A 291 -87.56 -12.81 -50.92
N ALA A 292 -87.34 -13.78 -50.02
CA ALA A 292 -87.76 -15.16 -50.20
C ALA A 292 -89.17 -15.47 -49.66
N ASP A 293 -89.62 -14.88 -48.54
CA ASP A 293 -91.03 -14.94 -48.10
C ASP A 293 -91.18 -14.08 -46.84
N ALA A 294 -92.13 -13.14 -46.83
CA ALA A 294 -92.47 -12.41 -45.61
C ALA A 294 -93.25 -13.36 -44.68
N PRO A 295 -92.74 -13.71 -43.49
CA PRO A 295 -93.46 -14.61 -42.59
C PRO A 295 -94.76 -13.94 -42.15
N THR A 296 -95.87 -14.65 -42.36
CA THR A 296 -97.18 -14.26 -41.85
C THR A 296 -97.10 -14.04 -40.35
N ALA A 297 -97.62 -12.91 -39.85
CA ALA A 297 -97.48 -12.43 -38.46
C ALA A 297 -97.76 -13.49 -37.36
N SER A 298 -98.49 -14.57 -37.68
CA SER A 298 -98.76 -15.71 -36.81
C SER A 298 -97.52 -16.54 -36.43
N GLN A 299 -96.52 -16.71 -37.31
CA GLN A 299 -95.34 -17.52 -37.00
C GLN A 299 -94.36 -16.78 -36.08
N LEU A 300 -94.22 -15.46 -36.27
CA LEU A 300 -93.37 -14.61 -35.44
C LEU A 300 -93.82 -14.60 -33.97
N ALA A 301 -95.13 -14.65 -33.74
CA ALA A 301 -95.69 -14.70 -32.39
C ALA A 301 -95.37 -16.01 -31.65
N SER A 302 -95.32 -17.15 -32.36
CA SER A 302 -95.00 -18.44 -31.75
C SER A 302 -93.51 -18.58 -31.43
N GLU A 303 -92.63 -18.02 -32.27
CA GLU A 303 -91.20 -18.02 -31.99
C GLU A 303 -90.82 -17.07 -30.85
N MET A 304 -91.48 -15.91 -30.74
CA MET A 304 -91.29 -15.01 -29.59
C MET A 304 -91.71 -15.66 -28.27
N ALA A 305 -92.76 -16.50 -28.28
CA ALA A 305 -93.16 -17.29 -27.10
C ALA A 305 -92.08 -18.32 -26.71
N ASN A 306 -91.57 -19.07 -27.69
CA ASN A 306 -90.52 -20.08 -27.46
C ASN A 306 -89.20 -19.46 -26.97
N LEU A 307 -88.82 -18.28 -27.48
CA LEU A 307 -87.62 -17.57 -27.02
C LEU A 307 -87.79 -17.05 -25.58
N GLY A 308 -89.01 -16.61 -25.23
CA GLY A 308 -89.34 -16.23 -23.85
C GLY A 308 -89.19 -17.40 -22.88
N ASP A 309 -89.63 -18.59 -23.26
CA ASP A 309 -89.50 -19.80 -22.44
C ASP A 309 -88.05 -20.28 -22.33
N PHE A 310 -87.27 -20.17 -23.41
CA PHE A 310 -85.84 -20.49 -23.37
C PHE A 310 -85.05 -19.52 -22.47
N MET A 311 -85.29 -18.21 -22.57
CA MET A 311 -84.68 -17.20 -21.70
C MET A 311 -85.01 -17.44 -20.23
N ARG A 312 -86.23 -17.91 -19.93
CA ARG A 312 -86.65 -18.30 -18.57
C ARG A 312 -85.84 -19.52 -18.08
N LEU A 313 -85.64 -20.53 -18.93
CA LEU A 313 -84.85 -21.72 -18.60
C LEU A 313 -83.38 -21.39 -18.32
N VAL A 314 -82.79 -20.47 -19.08
CA VAL A 314 -81.40 -20.02 -18.89
C VAL A 314 -81.26 -19.22 -17.59
N GLN A 315 -82.26 -18.41 -17.22
CA GLN A 315 -82.26 -17.71 -15.92
C GLN A 315 -82.40 -18.68 -14.74
N GLU A 316 -83.21 -19.74 -14.86
CA GLU A 316 -83.30 -20.80 -13.85
C GLU A 316 -81.98 -21.56 -13.68
N HIS A 317 -81.28 -21.89 -14.77
CA HIS A 317 -79.98 -22.56 -14.69
C HIS A 317 -78.89 -21.66 -14.10
N LYS A 318 -78.91 -20.36 -14.41
CA LYS A 318 -77.95 -19.39 -13.85
C LYS A 318 -78.16 -19.15 -12.34
N ALA A 319 -79.38 -19.39 -11.84
CA ALA A 319 -79.67 -19.36 -10.40
C ALA A 319 -79.24 -20.64 -9.67
N ALA A 320 -79.15 -21.78 -10.36
CA ALA A 320 -78.76 -23.06 -9.78
C ALA A 320 -77.23 -23.23 -9.63
N ASP A 321 -76.43 -22.65 -10.52
CA ASP A 321 -74.98 -22.89 -10.59
C ASP A 321 -74.10 -21.87 -9.82
N ASN A 322 -74.70 -20.92 -9.07
CA ASN A 322 -73.94 -19.92 -8.30
C ASN A 322 -74.29 -20.01 -6.80
N PRO A 323 -73.75 -20.99 -6.04
CA PRO A 323 -73.87 -20.98 -4.59
C PRO A 323 -73.17 -19.73 -4.03
N PRO A 324 -73.72 -19.11 -2.96
CA PRO A 324 -73.10 -17.96 -2.33
C PRO A 324 -71.73 -18.39 -1.77
N LEU A 325 -70.66 -18.00 -2.46
CA LEU A 325 -69.31 -18.19 -1.97
C LEU A 325 -69.14 -17.34 -0.71
N LEU A 326 -69.33 -18.02 0.42
CA LEU A 326 -68.90 -17.62 1.75
C LEU A 326 -67.47 -17.08 1.66
N ALA A 327 -67.36 -15.76 1.79
CA ALA A 327 -66.10 -15.05 1.90
C ALA A 327 -65.32 -15.62 3.09
N LYS A 328 -64.33 -16.46 2.82
CA LYS A 328 -63.30 -16.81 3.79
C LYS A 328 -62.46 -15.55 4.05
N PRO A 329 -62.26 -15.13 5.30
CA PRO A 329 -61.34 -14.05 5.62
C PRO A 329 -59.93 -14.54 5.27
N CYS A 330 -59.30 -13.90 4.28
CA CYS A 330 -57.86 -14.04 4.07
C CYS A 330 -57.16 -13.44 5.29
N GLU A 331 -56.74 -14.31 6.20
CA GLU A 331 -55.73 -13.98 7.20
C GLU A 331 -54.47 -13.55 6.45
N LEU A 332 -54.21 -12.25 6.55
CA LEU A 332 -53.02 -11.57 6.10
C LEU A 332 -51.87 -11.98 7.04
N GLU A 333 -51.27 -13.14 6.82
CA GLU A 333 -49.99 -13.48 7.46
C GLU A 333 -48.94 -12.48 6.97
N ARG A 334 -48.59 -11.54 7.85
CA ARG A 334 -47.38 -10.71 7.73
C ARG A 334 -46.16 -11.62 7.91
N PRO A 335 -45.26 -11.75 6.92
CA PRO A 335 -43.92 -12.23 7.20
C PRO A 335 -43.18 -11.17 8.00
N SER A 336 -43.18 -11.35 9.31
CA SER A 336 -42.21 -10.81 10.24
C SER A 336 -40.86 -11.48 9.97
N SER A 337 -40.08 -10.94 9.03
CA SER A 337 -38.64 -11.20 8.97
C SER A 337 -37.92 -9.86 9.03
N SER A 338 -37.70 -9.38 10.25
CA SER A 338 -36.67 -8.37 10.51
C SER A 338 -35.33 -8.97 10.09
N PRO A 339 -34.57 -8.33 9.18
CA PRO A 339 -33.16 -8.64 9.04
C PRO A 339 -32.48 -8.16 10.32
N LYS A 340 -31.96 -9.14 11.06
CA LYS A 340 -31.04 -8.96 12.17
C LYS A 340 -29.90 -8.08 11.65
N ALA A 341 -29.81 -6.86 12.16
CA ALA A 341 -28.65 -6.01 11.99
C ALA A 341 -27.46 -6.71 12.64
N GLU A 342 -26.77 -7.51 11.83
CA GLU A 342 -25.46 -8.04 12.15
C GLU A 342 -24.50 -6.88 12.00
N LEU A 343 -24.25 -6.23 13.14
CA LEU A 343 -23.10 -5.38 13.40
C LEU A 343 -21.85 -6.14 12.95
N MET A 344 -21.44 -5.93 11.71
CA MET A 344 -20.07 -6.15 11.31
C MET A 344 -19.25 -5.09 12.02
N ALA A 345 -18.46 -5.56 12.98
CA ALA A 345 -17.40 -4.80 13.60
C ALA A 345 -16.52 -4.21 12.50
N GLU A 346 -16.39 -2.88 12.49
CA GLU A 346 -15.18 -2.22 12.03
C GLU A 346 -14.02 -2.77 12.88
N GLU A 347 -13.34 -3.79 12.36
CA GLU A 347 -11.94 -4.00 12.72
C GLU A 347 -11.16 -2.87 12.05
N ASP A 348 -10.93 -1.79 12.81
CA ASP A 348 -9.87 -0.85 12.58
C ASP A 348 -8.54 -1.64 12.52
N ALA A 349 -8.09 -1.91 11.29
CA ALA A 349 -6.73 -2.31 11.04
C ALA A 349 -5.83 -1.11 11.32
N GLU A 350 -5.41 -1.00 12.58
CA GLU A 350 -4.31 -0.14 13.02
C GLU A 350 -3.03 -0.64 12.34
N ILE A 351 -2.74 -0.08 11.17
CA ILE A 351 -1.45 -0.25 10.49
C ILE A 351 -0.43 0.56 11.32
N VAL A 352 0.16 -0.12 12.31
CA VAL A 352 1.37 0.35 12.97
C VAL A 352 2.51 0.29 11.96
N VAL A 353 2.75 1.40 11.27
CA VAL A 353 4.00 1.64 10.55
C VAL A 353 5.03 2.03 11.60
N GLU A 354 5.75 1.04 12.12
CA GLU A 354 6.99 1.26 12.87
C GLU A 354 8.01 1.87 11.89
N VAL A 355 8.35 3.15 12.11
CA VAL A 355 9.33 3.95 11.35
C VAL A 355 10.74 3.71 11.86
#